data_AF-A0A1V5AG29-F1
#
_entry.id   AF-A0A1V5AG29-F1
#
_cell.length_a   1.000
_cell.length_b   1.000
_cell.length_c   1.000
_cell.angle_alpha   90.00
_cell.angle_beta   90.00
_cell.angle_gamma   90.00
#
_symmetry.space_group_name_H-M   'P 1'
#
loop_
_entity.id
_entity.type
_entity.pdbx_description
1 polymer ?
#
loop_
_entity_poly.entity_id
_entity_poly.type
_entity_poly.pdbx_seq_one_letter_code
_entity_poly.pdbx_strand_id
1 'polypeptide(L)'
;MDVRALAIHRRVGRMNYSRRCAEASAVQAHLRQGIRLAPGMEIGYVVKDAKRWVVEPQRTAANLDAVYHRKLLEKAWEDVEFAFK
;
A
#
# COMPACT_ATOMS: atom_id res chain seq x y z
N MET A 1 14.09 -10.94 -3.18
CA MET A 1 13.38 -10.26 -2.08
C MET A 1 11.90 -10.56 -2.24
N ASP A 2 11.22 -10.99 -1.18
CA ASP A 2 9.76 -11.13 -1.23
C ASP A 2 9.11 -9.75 -1.12
N VAL A 3 8.50 -9.27 -2.21
CA VAL A 3 7.86 -7.95 -2.26
C VAL A 3 6.65 -7.87 -1.34
N ARG A 4 6.06 -9.01 -0.98
CA ARG A 4 4.88 -9.09 -0.11
C ARG A 4 5.20 -8.75 1.34
N ALA A 5 6.46 -8.89 1.74
CA ALA A 5 6.95 -8.45 3.05
C ALA A 5 6.94 -6.92 3.20
N LEU A 6 6.89 -6.17 2.09
CA LEU A 6 6.79 -4.70 2.08
C LEU A 6 5.35 -4.20 1.90
N ALA A 7 4.36 -5.08 2.04
CA ALA A 7 2.97 -4.69 1.89
C ALA A 7 2.56 -3.68 2.96
N ILE A 8 1.91 -2.60 2.51
CA ILE A 8 1.25 -1.63 3.37
C ILE A 8 -0.10 -2.23 3.76
N HIS A 9 -0.33 -2.31 5.06
CA HIS A 9 -1.59 -2.80 5.62
C HIS A 9 -2.42 -1.60 6.07
N ARG A 10 -3.69 -1.60 5.71
CA ARG A 10 -4.59 -0.50 6.10
C ARG A 10 -6.01 -0.97 6.28
N ARG A 11 -6.66 -0.45 7.33
CA ARG A 11 -8.11 -0.56 7.50
C ARG A 11 -8.82 0.36 6.50
N VAL A 12 -9.70 -0.22 5.70
CA VAL A 12 -10.56 0.48 4.75
C VAL A 12 -11.58 1.31 5.54
N GLY A 13 -11.42 2.63 5.53
CA GLY A 13 -12.38 3.54 6.17
C GLY A 13 -13.57 3.89 5.29
N ARG A 14 -13.40 3.81 3.96
CA ARG A 14 -14.42 4.15 2.96
C ARG A 14 -14.16 3.42 1.65
N MET A 15 -15.22 3.22 0.87
CA MET A 15 -15.14 2.56 -0.44
C MET A 15 -14.94 3.53 -1.60
N ASN A 16 -15.47 4.74 -1.47
CA ASN A 16 -15.40 5.78 -2.49
C ASN A 16 -14.40 6.86 -2.08
N TYR A 17 -13.39 7.05 -2.93
CA TYR A 17 -12.37 8.08 -2.76
C TYR A 17 -12.51 9.09 -3.90
N SER A 18 -12.56 10.39 -3.57
CA SER A 18 -12.59 11.47 -4.57
C SER A 18 -11.22 11.75 -5.19
N ARG A 19 -10.13 11.45 -4.47
CA ARG A 19 -8.75 11.67 -4.92
C ARG A 19 -8.11 10.41 -5.49
N ARG A 20 -7.20 10.58 -6.46
CA ARG A 20 -6.29 9.52 -6.89
C ARG A 20 -5.21 9.33 -5.83
N CYS A 21 -5.22 8.17 -5.17
CA CYS A 21 -4.19 7.77 -4.20
C CYS A 21 -3.98 6.26 -4.20
N ALA A 22 -2.92 5.80 -3.53
CA ALA A 22 -2.62 4.38 -3.38
C ALA A 22 -3.77 3.59 -2.73
N GLU A 23 -4.43 4.15 -1.71
CA GLU A 23 -5.56 3.48 -1.02
C GLU A 23 -6.74 3.24 -1.95
N ALA A 24 -7.14 4.27 -2.72
CA ALA A 24 -8.22 4.15 -3.68
C ALA A 24 -7.89 3.05 -4.70
N SER A 25 -6.65 3.04 -5.17
CA SER A 25 -6.16 2.04 -6.12
C SER A 25 -6.12 0.64 -5.51
N ALA A 26 -5.84 0.53 -4.21
CA ALA A 26 -5.81 -0.74 -3.48
C ALA A 26 -7.20 -1.33 -3.33
N VAL A 27 -8.19 -0.52 -2.94
CA VAL A 27 -9.60 -0.94 -2.89
C VAL A 27 -10.05 -1.44 -4.26
N GLN A 28 -9.79 -0.66 -5.33
CA GLN A 28 -10.16 -1.06 -6.69
C GLN A 28 -9.42 -2.33 -7.14
N ALA A 29 -8.16 -2.52 -6.78
CA ALA A 29 -7.40 -3.72 -7.14
C ALA A 29 -7.96 -4.98 -6.47
N HIS A 30 -8.37 -4.90 -5.21
CA HIS A 30 -9.01 -6.02 -4.50
C HIS A 30 -10.41 -6.32 -5.06
N LEU A 31 -11.22 -5.29 -5.34
CA LEU A 31 -12.53 -5.45 -5.97
C LEU A 31 -12.43 -6.14 -7.34
N ARG A 32 -11.42 -5.79 -8.15
CA ARG A 32 -11.15 -6.46 -9.44
C ARG A 32 -10.76 -7.93 -9.30
N GLN A 33 -10.29 -8.37 -8.13
CA GLN A 33 -10.05 -9.78 -7.83
C GLN A 33 -11.31 -10.50 -7.30
N GLY A 34 -12.47 -9.83 -7.31
CA GLY A 34 -13.72 -10.39 -6.80
C GLY A 34 -13.81 -10.40 -5.28
N ILE A 35 -12.89 -9.74 -4.58
CA ILE A 35 -12.92 -9.64 -3.11
C ILE A 35 -13.98 -8.61 -2.73
N ARG A 36 -15.03 -9.04 -2.02
CA ARG A 36 -16.01 -8.12 -1.45
C ARG A 36 -15.39 -7.38 -0.27
N LEU A 37 -15.31 -6.05 -0.39
CA LEU A 37 -14.78 -5.17 0.65
C LEU A 37 -15.89 -4.34 1.27
N ALA A 38 -15.76 -4.09 2.58
CA ALA A 38 -16.61 -3.19 3.34
C ALA A 38 -15.75 -2.32 4.27
N PRO A 39 -16.22 -1.13 4.67
CA PRO A 39 -15.55 -0.34 5.70
C PRO A 39 -15.31 -1.16 6.98
N GLY A 40 -14.14 -0.98 7.59
CA GLY A 40 -13.68 -1.74 8.75
C GLY A 40 -12.79 -2.94 8.41
N MET A 41 -12.83 -3.46 7.18
CA MET A 41 -11.93 -4.52 6.73
C MET A 41 -10.49 -4.04 6.56
N GLU A 42 -9.53 -4.91 6.80
CA GLU A 42 -8.11 -4.65 6.49
C GLU A 42 -7.75 -5.16 5.09
N ILE A 43 -6.93 -4.39 4.38
CA ILE A 43 -6.35 -4.79 3.09
C ILE A 43 -4.83 -4.61 3.11
N GLY A 44 -4.13 -5.51 2.43
CA GLY A 44 -2.68 -5.45 2.20
C GLY A 44 -2.38 -5.19 0.73
N TYR A 45 -1.50 -4.23 0.44
CA TYR A 45 -1.10 -3.91 -0.93
C TYR A 45 0.34 -3.41 -1.03
N VAL A 46 0.92 -3.55 -2.22
CA VAL A 46 2.25 -3.04 -2.57
C VAL A 46 2.09 -1.97 -3.64
N VAL A 47 2.83 -0.86 -3.54
CA VAL A 47 2.83 0.17 -4.58
C VAL A 47 3.80 -0.25 -5.67
N LYS A 48 3.32 -0.40 -6.91
CA LYS A 48 4.09 -0.80 -8.08
C LYS A 48 4.62 0.38 -8.89
N ASP A 49 3.82 1.43 -8.99
CA ASP A 49 4.18 2.69 -9.66
C ASP A 49 3.49 3.84 -8.93
N ALA A 50 4.26 4.58 -8.14
CA ALA A 50 3.74 5.69 -7.35
C ALA A 50 3.33 6.90 -8.22
N LYS A 51 3.93 7.09 -9.40
CA LYS A 51 3.60 8.20 -10.31
C LYS A 51 2.21 8.04 -10.90
N ARG A 52 1.80 6.80 -11.16
CA ARG A 52 0.48 6.46 -11.74
C ARG A 52 -0.53 5.97 -10.71
N TRP A 53 -0.11 5.80 -9.45
CA TRP A 53 -0.88 5.17 -8.37
C TRP A 53 -1.27 3.71 -8.68
N VAL A 54 -0.37 2.95 -9.32
CA VAL A 54 -0.61 1.52 -9.55
C VAL A 54 -0.18 0.74 -8.33
N VAL A 55 -1.04 -0.15 -7.87
CA VAL A 55 -0.79 -1.02 -6.72
C VAL A 55 -1.19 -2.46 -7.06
N GLU A 56 -0.57 -3.42 -6.38
CA GLU A 56 -0.90 -4.84 -6.46
C GLU A 56 -1.38 -5.31 -5.08
N PRO A 57 -2.49 -6.07 -4.99
CA PRO A 57 -2.89 -6.73 -3.74
C PRO A 57 -1.77 -7.65 -3.25
N GLN A 58 -1.51 -7.68 -1.94
CA GLN A 58 -0.38 -8.40 -1.35
C GLN A 58 -0.31 -9.87 -1.81
N ARG A 59 -1.46 -10.55 -1.90
CA ARG A 59 -1.56 -11.96 -2.32
C ARG A 59 -0.97 -12.21 -3.71
N THR A 60 -1.05 -11.23 -4.61
CA THR A 60 -0.63 -11.35 -6.01
C THR A 60 0.52 -10.41 -6.37
N ALA A 61 1.08 -9.68 -5.39
CA ALA A 61 2.14 -8.73 -5.64
C ALA A 61 3.38 -9.45 -6.16
N ALA A 62 3.92 -8.93 -7.26
CA ALA A 62 5.11 -9.43 -7.94
C ALA A 62 6.16 -8.33 -8.13
N ASN A 63 5.75 -7.06 -8.16
CA ASN A 63 6.63 -5.92 -8.35
C ASN A 63 6.37 -4.82 -7.32
N LEU A 64 7.37 -3.97 -7.10
CA LEU A 64 7.24 -2.77 -6.28
C LEU A 64 7.97 -1.57 -6.89
N ASP A 65 7.53 -0.38 -6.51
CA ASP A 65 8.27 0.87 -6.70
C ASP A 65 9.30 1.00 -5.58
N ALA A 66 10.54 0.58 -5.86
CA ALA A 66 11.62 0.57 -4.88
C ALA A 66 11.96 1.96 -4.35
N VAL A 67 11.82 3.00 -5.18
CA VAL A 67 12.09 4.38 -4.77
C VAL A 67 11.02 4.85 -3.79
N TYR A 68 9.75 4.53 -4.05
CA TYR A 68 8.65 4.85 -3.14
C TYR A 68 8.84 4.19 -1.78
N HIS A 69 9.08 2.88 -1.75
CA HIS A 69 9.21 2.14 -0.50
C HIS A 69 10.47 2.49 0.28
N ARG A 70 11.59 2.79 -0.40
CA ARG A 70 12.79 3.28 0.28
C ARG A 70 12.52 4.60 1.00
N LYS A 71 11.89 5.57 0.34
CA LYS A 71 11.51 6.85 0.97
C LYS A 71 10.58 6.67 2.16
N LEU A 72 9.67 5.68 2.09
CA LEU A 72 8.79 5.36 3.21
C LEU A 72 9.57 4.83 4.41
N LEU A 73 10.55 3.95 4.18
CA LEU A 73 11.41 3.40 5.23
C LEU A 73 12.37 4.45 5.79
N GLU A 74 12.97 5.28 4.94
CA GLU A 74 13.83 6.41 5.35
C GLU A 74 13.07 7.33 6.31
N LYS A 75 11.83 7.71 5.97
CA LYS A 75 11.00 8.51 6.86
C LYS A 75 10.69 7.83 8.20
N ALA A 76 10.34 6.54 8.16
CA ALA A 76 10.06 5.79 9.39
C ALA A 76 11.30 5.68 10.28
N TRP A 77 12.49 5.62 9.68
CA TRP A 77 13.75 5.66 10.41
C TRP A 77 14.03 7.04 11.02
N GLU A 78 13.86 8.12 10.25
CA GLU A 78 13.99 9.50 10.73
C GLU A 78 13.08 9.78 11.94
N ASP A 79 11.88 9.20 11.98
CA ASP A 79 10.93 9.35 13.08
C ASP A 79 11.43 8.69 14.40
N VAL A 80 12.33 7.71 14.34
CA VAL A 80 12.80 6.94 15.52
C VAL A 80 14.29 7.08 15.81
N GLU A 81 15.09 7.61 14.87
CA GLU A 81 16.55 7.64 15.01
C GLU A 81 17.03 8.46 16.22
N PHE A 82 16.23 9.42 16.69
CA PHE A 82 16.54 10.21 17.88
C PHE A 82 16.67 9.35 19.14
N ALA A 83 15.98 8.20 19.20
CA ALA A 83 16.02 7.28 20.33
C ALA A 83 17.32 6.46 20.38
N PHE A 84 18.13 6.51 19.32
CA PHE A 84 19.40 5.81 19.20
C PHE A 84 20.61 6.76 19.16
N LYS A 85 20.37 8.05 19.39
CA LYS A 85 21.42 9.09 19.51
C LYS A 85 21.78 9.34 20.98
#